data_AF-A0A9C7SAK5-F1
#
_entry.id   AF-A0A9C7SAK5-F1
#
_cell.length_a   1.000
_cell.length_b   1.000
_cell.length_c   1.000
_cell.angle_alpha   90.00
_cell.angle_beta   90.00
_cell.angle_gamma   90.00
#
_symmetry.space_group_name_H-M   'P 1'
#
loop_
_entity.id
_entity.type
_entity.pdbx_description
1 polymer ?
#
loop_
_entity_poly.entity_id
_entity_poly.type
_entity_poly.pdbx_seq_one_letter_code
_entity_poly.pdbx_strand_id
1 'polypeptide(L)'
;MTLFFRKYHLVVLLILGLFPGVAPAENPSVLRISAVPDENPTKLLRKYQPLVEYLEQTLNMKVRFFPVLDYAATVEAMAAGKLDMAWYGGFTTVQAMKRAGSIPIVQRAVDTKFHSKF
;
A
#
# COMPACT_ATOMS: atom_id res chain seq x y z
N MET A 1 59.34 -26.77 2.90
CA MET A 1 58.66 -26.08 4.02
C MET A 1 57.50 -25.29 3.40
N THR A 2 56.43 -26.01 3.09
CA THR A 2 55.61 -25.76 1.90
C THR A 2 54.11 -25.82 2.23
N LEU A 3 53.62 -25.20 3.31
CA LEU A 3 52.22 -25.43 3.71
C LEU A 3 51.50 -24.34 4.52
N PHE A 4 52.06 -23.13 4.70
CA PHE A 4 51.42 -22.14 5.60
C PHE A 4 50.68 -20.97 4.93
N PHE A 5 50.91 -20.67 3.64
CA PHE A 5 50.33 -19.48 2.99
C PHE A 5 48.95 -19.69 2.33
N ARG A 6 48.45 -20.92 2.24
CA ARG A 6 47.19 -21.26 1.54
C ARG A 6 45.95 -21.26 2.44
N LYS A 7 46.02 -20.68 3.64
CA LYS A 7 44.90 -20.71 4.62
C LYS A 7 44.16 -19.38 4.77
N TYR A 8 44.75 -18.26 4.35
CA TYR A 8 44.17 -16.93 4.54
C TYR A 8 43.41 -16.39 3.32
N HIS A 9 43.66 -16.90 2.11
CA HIS A 9 42.86 -16.51 0.93
C HIS A 9 41.44 -17.07 0.95
N LEU A 10 41.20 -18.19 1.65
CA LEU A 10 39.89 -18.81 1.72
C LEU A 10 38.92 -18.06 2.67
N VAL A 11 39.45 -17.29 3.63
CA VAL A 11 38.65 -16.59 4.64
C VAL A 11 38.10 -15.25 4.13
N VAL A 12 38.83 -14.58 3.22
CA VAL A 12 38.38 -13.30 2.64
C VAL A 12 37.25 -13.49 1.62
N LEU A 13 37.20 -14.62 0.91
CA LEU A 13 36.12 -14.96 -0.02
C LEU A 13 34.80 -15.33 0.67
N LEU A 14 34.83 -15.74 1.94
CA LEU A 14 33.64 -16.15 2.68
C LEU A 14 32.85 -14.95 3.25
N ILE A 15 33.48 -13.80 3.44
CA ILE A 15 32.85 -12.60 4.03
C ILE A 15 32.13 -11.76 2.95
N LEU A 16 32.54 -11.86 1.68
CA LEU A 16 31.89 -11.16 0.56
C LEU A 16 30.58 -11.81 0.09
N GLY A 17 30.30 -13.06 0.49
CA GLY A 17 29.10 -13.79 0.09
C GLY A 17 27.88 -13.58 0.99
N LEU A 18 28.00 -12.79 2.07
CA LEU A 18 26.98 -12.68 3.11
C LEU A 18 26.27 -11.31 3.17
N PHE A 19 26.32 -10.54 2.10
CA PHE A 19 25.34 -9.46 1.92
C PHE A 19 24.14 -10.06 1.20
N PRO A 20 23.00 -10.34 1.87
CA PRO A 20 21.77 -10.58 1.15
C PRO A 20 21.55 -9.36 0.27
N GLY A 21 21.64 -9.55 -1.05
CA GLY A 21 21.33 -8.51 -2.00
C GLY A 21 19.97 -7.95 -1.63
N VAL A 22 19.90 -6.64 -1.41
CA VAL A 22 18.63 -5.94 -1.26
C VAL A 22 17.90 -6.18 -2.58
N ALA A 23 16.99 -7.15 -2.59
CA ALA A 23 16.13 -7.38 -3.73
C ALA A 23 15.44 -6.04 -4.02
N PRO A 24 15.48 -5.53 -5.27
CA PRO A 24 14.68 -4.38 -5.63
C PRO A 24 13.25 -4.64 -5.14
N ALA A 25 12.71 -3.74 -4.32
CA ALA A 25 11.31 -3.82 -3.94
C ALA A 25 10.52 -3.89 -5.26
N GLU A 26 9.80 -4.97 -5.49
CA GLU A 26 8.89 -5.07 -6.63
C GLU A 26 7.88 -3.93 -6.47
N ASN A 27 8.02 -2.89 -7.30
CA ASN A 27 6.98 -1.87 -7.38
C ASN A 27 5.69 -2.59 -7.75
N PRO A 28 4.62 -2.48 -6.95
CA PRO A 28 3.38 -3.16 -7.25
C PRO A 28 2.95 -2.80 -8.67
N SER A 29 2.76 -3.82 -9.51
CA SER A 29 2.46 -3.64 -10.93
C SER A 29 1.13 -2.92 -11.17
N VAL A 30 0.32 -2.75 -10.12
CA VAL A 30 -0.97 -2.06 -10.10
C VAL A 30 -1.17 -1.40 -8.74
N LEU A 31 -1.50 -0.12 -8.70
CA LEU A 31 -2.03 0.57 -7.52
C LEU A 31 -3.52 0.26 -7.36
N ARG A 32 -3.88 -0.38 -6.25
CA ARG A 32 -5.24 -0.86 -5.97
C ARG A 32 -5.92 0.13 -5.04
N ILE A 33 -6.87 0.88 -5.58
CA ILE A 33 -7.58 1.93 -4.85
C ILE A 33 -9.02 1.54 -4.57
N SER A 34 -9.60 2.06 -3.50
CA SER A 34 -11.02 1.87 -3.17
C SER A 34 -11.61 3.09 -2.46
N ALA A 35 -12.90 3.00 -2.14
CA ALA A 35 -13.59 3.94 -1.28
C ALA A 35 -14.63 3.17 -0.45
N VAL A 36 -15.05 3.75 0.67
CA VAL A 36 -16.19 3.23 1.42
C VAL A 36 -17.42 3.11 0.51
N PRO A 37 -18.28 2.09 0.72
CA PRO A 37 -19.43 1.83 -0.15
C PRO A 37 -20.63 2.71 0.23
N ASP A 38 -20.51 4.01 0.00
CA ASP A 38 -21.58 4.99 0.23
C ASP A 38 -22.62 5.04 -0.91
N GLU A 39 -22.35 4.33 -2.00
CA GLU A 39 -23.14 4.30 -3.22
C GLU A 39 -23.12 2.90 -3.86
N ASN A 40 -23.98 2.69 -4.86
CA ASN A 40 -23.95 1.45 -5.66
C ASN A 40 -22.56 1.25 -6.33
N PRO A 41 -22.02 0.02 -6.37
CA PRO A 41 -20.70 -0.27 -6.97
C PRO A 41 -20.49 0.27 -8.39
N THR A 42 -21.50 0.19 -9.26
CA THR A 42 -21.40 0.71 -10.64
C THR A 42 -21.29 2.23 -10.66
N LYS A 43 -21.98 2.92 -9.75
CA LYS A 43 -21.85 4.38 -9.61
C LYS A 43 -20.49 4.75 -9.07
N LEU A 44 -19.98 4.02 -8.07
CA LEU A 44 -18.65 4.25 -7.52
C LEU A 44 -17.56 4.08 -8.59
N LEU A 45 -17.62 2.99 -9.38
CA LEU A 45 -16.70 2.77 -10.49
C LEU A 45 -16.68 3.97 -11.45
N ARG A 46 -17.86 4.46 -11.88
CA ARG A 46 -17.95 5.63 -12.77
C ARG A 46 -17.45 6.91 -12.10
N LYS A 47 -17.73 7.10 -10.80
CA LYS A 47 -17.32 8.27 -10.00
C LYS A 47 -15.80 8.35 -9.86
N TYR A 48 -15.13 7.22 -9.66
CA TYR A 48 -13.68 7.17 -9.45
C TYR A 48 -12.86 6.96 -10.72
N GLN A 49 -13.50 6.66 -11.86
CA GLN A 49 -12.82 6.49 -13.14
C GLN A 49 -11.91 7.70 -13.51
N PRO A 50 -12.33 8.97 -13.35
CA PRO A 50 -11.44 10.11 -13.62
C PRO A 50 -10.20 10.16 -12.72
N LEU A 51 -10.33 9.73 -11.45
CA LEU A 51 -9.19 9.65 -10.54
C LEU A 51 -8.22 8.53 -10.94
N VAL A 52 -8.76 7.37 -11.35
CA VAL A 52 -7.95 6.26 -11.88
C VAL A 52 -7.11 6.74 -13.05
N GLU A 53 -7.74 7.35 -14.06
CA GLU A 53 -7.06 7.84 -15.27
C GLU A 53 -5.99 8.89 -14.94
N TYR A 54 -6.30 9.83 -14.06
CA TYR A 54 -5.35 10.85 -13.61
C TYR A 54 -4.12 10.24 -12.93
N LEU A 55 -4.33 9.28 -12.02
CA LEU A 55 -3.24 8.62 -11.30
C LEU A 55 -2.42 7.72 -12.24
N GLU A 56 -3.05 7.03 -13.19
CA GLU A 56 -2.33 6.22 -14.19
C GLU A 56 -1.35 7.07 -15.00
N GLN A 57 -1.82 8.23 -15.47
CA GLN A 57 -0.99 9.16 -16.23
C GLN A 57 0.11 9.79 -15.38
N THR A 58 -0.22 10.20 -14.15
CA THR A 58 0.70 10.93 -13.27
C THR A 58 1.80 10.03 -12.71
N LEU A 59 1.45 8.79 -12.37
CA LEU A 59 2.37 7.83 -11.74
C LEU A 59 3.07 6.92 -12.75
N ASN A 60 2.64 6.92 -14.02
CA ASN A 60 3.08 5.99 -15.05
C ASN A 60 3.00 4.52 -14.57
N MET A 61 1.91 4.18 -13.89
CA MET A 61 1.65 2.89 -13.26
C MET A 61 0.17 2.55 -13.45
N LYS A 62 -0.18 1.26 -13.61
CA LYS A 62 -1.58 0.85 -13.69
C LYS A 62 -2.32 1.16 -12.40
N VAL A 63 -3.54 1.65 -12.48
CA VAL A 63 -4.38 1.92 -11.31
C VAL A 63 -5.71 1.22 -11.50
N ARG A 64 -6.21 0.57 -10.45
CA ARG A 64 -7.52 -0.10 -10.49
C ARG A 64 -8.35 0.25 -9.28
N PHE A 65 -9.60 0.63 -9.53
CA PHE A 65 -10.60 0.80 -8.49
C PHE A 65 -11.28 -0.53 -8.18
N PHE A 66 -11.24 -0.94 -6.91
CA PHE A 66 -11.92 -2.13 -6.40
C PHE A 66 -13.10 -1.71 -5.53
N PRO A 67 -14.35 -1.96 -5.95
CA PRO A 67 -15.49 -1.74 -5.07
C PRO A 67 -15.46 -2.76 -3.92
N VAL A 68 -15.80 -2.30 -2.72
CA VAL A 68 -15.98 -3.16 -1.54
C VAL A 68 -17.44 -3.22 -1.14
N LEU A 69 -17.81 -4.23 -0.35
CA LEU A 69 -19.20 -4.51 0.02
C LEU A 69 -19.69 -3.69 1.21
N ASP A 70 -18.81 -3.45 2.18
CA ASP A 70 -19.12 -2.68 3.39
C ASP A 70 -17.86 -1.97 3.95
N TYR A 71 -18.07 -1.20 5.01
CA TYR A 71 -17.04 -0.41 5.69
C TYR A 71 -15.97 -1.28 6.37
N ALA A 72 -16.34 -2.41 6.95
CA ALA A 72 -15.39 -3.31 7.60
C ALA A 72 -14.56 -4.06 6.55
N ALA A 73 -15.19 -4.49 5.46
CA ALA A 73 -14.54 -5.13 4.33
C ALA A 73 -13.45 -4.23 3.70
N THR A 74 -13.65 -2.91 3.68
CA THR A 74 -12.62 -1.98 3.19
C THR A 74 -11.38 -1.96 4.09
N VAL A 75 -11.58 -2.03 5.40
CA VAL A 75 -10.48 -2.05 6.39
C VAL A 75 -9.74 -3.40 6.35
N GLU A 76 -10.47 -4.51 6.29
CA GLU A 76 -9.87 -5.83 6.21
C GLU A 76 -9.14 -6.06 4.87
N ALA A 77 -9.65 -5.52 3.77
CA ALA A 77 -8.95 -5.57 2.49
C ALA A 77 -7.63 -4.78 2.51
N MET A 78 -7.59 -3.63 3.19
CA MET A 78 -6.35 -2.89 3.43
C MET A 78 -5.38 -3.71 4.30
N ALA A 79 -5.86 -4.27 5.42
CA ALA A 79 -5.05 -5.08 6.33
C ALA A 79 -4.49 -6.35 5.68
N ALA A 80 -5.25 -6.95 4.76
CA ALA A 80 -4.83 -8.11 3.98
C ALA A 80 -3.92 -7.76 2.79
N GLY A 81 -3.53 -6.49 2.64
CA GLY A 81 -2.70 -6.03 1.52
C GLY A 81 -3.37 -6.23 0.16
N LYS A 82 -4.70 -6.19 0.10
CA LYS A 82 -5.50 -6.25 -1.14
C LYS A 82 -5.81 -4.86 -1.69
N LEU A 83 -5.66 -3.83 -0.87
CA LEU A 83 -5.75 -2.42 -1.22
C LEU A 83 -4.46 -1.72 -0.83
N ASP A 84 -4.11 -0.68 -1.58
CA ASP A 84 -2.94 0.18 -1.33
C ASP A 84 -3.38 1.58 -0.86
N MET A 85 -4.55 2.03 -1.31
CA MET A 85 -5.13 3.32 -0.92
C MET A 85 -6.66 3.22 -0.87
N ALA A 86 -7.28 3.89 0.09
CA ALA A 86 -8.72 3.95 0.17
C ALA A 86 -9.22 5.30 0.70
N TRP A 87 -10.35 5.76 0.15
CA TRP A 87 -11.05 6.93 0.67
C TRP A 87 -11.95 6.53 1.84
N TYR A 88 -11.61 7.01 3.04
CA TYR A 88 -12.32 6.71 4.29
C TYR A 88 -12.98 7.94 4.90
N GLY A 89 -14.05 7.71 5.66
CA GLY A 89 -14.54 8.66 6.65
C GLY A 89 -13.70 8.62 7.93
N GLY A 90 -13.80 9.65 8.78
CA GLY A 90 -12.91 9.85 9.93
C GLY A 90 -12.75 8.63 10.85
N PHE A 91 -13.85 7.99 11.25
CA PHE A 91 -13.79 6.79 12.09
C PHE A 91 -13.18 5.58 11.39
N THR A 92 -13.55 5.34 10.14
CA THR A 92 -12.99 4.25 9.34
C THR A 92 -11.49 4.42 9.16
N THR A 93 -10.99 5.65 9.02
CA THR A 93 -9.56 5.96 9.01
C THR A 93 -8.88 5.50 10.31
N VAL A 94 -9.46 5.82 11.48
CA VAL A 94 -8.92 5.36 12.77
C VAL A 94 -8.87 3.84 12.85
N GLN A 95 -9.89 3.15 12.34
CA GLN A 95 -9.92 1.69 12.32
C GLN A 95 -8.87 1.11 11.38
N ALA A 96 -8.70 1.68 10.17
CA ALA A 96 -7.66 1.27 9.24
C ALA A 96 -6.25 1.50 9.80
N MET A 97 -6.01 2.61 10.50
CA MET A 97 -4.74 2.87 11.18
C MET A 97 -4.44 1.78 12.22
N LYS A 98 -5.41 1.45 13.06
CA LYS A 98 -5.24 0.43 14.12
C LYS A 98 -5.10 -0.98 13.57
N ARG A 99 -5.84 -1.32 12.51
CA ARG A 99 -5.97 -2.68 11.99
C ARG A 99 -4.95 -3.01 10.91
N ALA A 100 -4.67 -2.06 10.02
CA ALA A 100 -3.82 -2.25 8.85
C ALA A 100 -2.50 -1.45 8.91
N GLY A 101 -2.30 -0.62 9.94
CA GLY A 101 -1.16 0.29 10.00
C GLY A 101 -1.18 1.37 8.91
N SER A 102 -2.37 1.66 8.33
CA SER A 102 -2.49 2.62 7.23
C SER A 102 -2.10 4.04 7.69
N ILE A 103 -1.49 4.83 6.81
CA ILE A 103 -1.09 6.20 7.09
C ILE A 103 -2.03 7.17 6.35
N PRO A 104 -2.72 8.11 7.03
CA PRO A 104 -3.49 9.14 6.36
C PRO A 104 -2.55 10.11 5.61
N ILE A 105 -2.79 10.30 4.31
CA ILE A 105 -1.95 11.16 3.45
C ILE A 105 -2.66 12.42 2.95
N VAL A 106 -3.98 12.40 2.87
CA VAL A 106 -4.81 13.49 2.35
C VAL A 106 -6.10 13.55 3.16
N GLN A 107 -6.58 14.76 3.43
CA GLN A 107 -7.89 15.04 4.03
C GLN A 107 -8.47 16.32 3.46
N ARG A 108 -9.80 16.50 3.53
CA ARG A 108 -10.41 17.79 3.17
C ARG A 108 -10.24 18.75 4.33
N ALA A 109 -10.18 20.06 4.05
CA ALA A 109 -10.08 21.08 5.09
C ALA A 109 -11.23 20.99 6.12
N VAL A 110 -12.44 20.65 5.68
CA VAL A 110 -13.61 20.48 6.56
C VAL A 110 -13.48 19.30 7.53
N ASP A 111 -12.73 18.27 7.17
CA ASP A 111 -12.58 17.06 7.99
C ASP A 111 -11.73 17.34 9.25
N THR A 112 -10.92 18.41 9.27
CA THR A 112 -10.14 18.84 10.44
C THR A 112 -10.99 19.16 11.67
N LYS A 113 -12.25 19.55 11.45
CA LYS A 113 -13.22 19.89 12.50
C LYS A 113 -14.31 18.83 12.65
N PHE A 114 -14.34 17.84 11.76
CA PHE A 114 -15.39 16.83 11.74
C PHE A 114 -15.20 15.85 12.90
N HIS A 115 -16.26 15.63 13.67
CA HIS A 115 -16.29 14.67 14.76
C HIS A 115 -17.37 13.64 14.49
N SER A 116 -16.97 12.37 14.43
CA SER A 116 -17.93 11.28 14.37
C SER A 116 -18.69 11.18 15.70
N LYS A 117 -20.01 11.05 15.63
CA LYS A 117 -20.87 10.72 16.76
C LYS A 117 -21.37 9.29 16.59
N PHE A 118 -21.31 8.51 17.66
CA PHE A 118 -21.74 7.12 17.73
C PHE A 118 -22.76 6.96 18.85
#